data_AF-A0A7K3Z2J5-F1
#
_entry.id   AF-A0A7K3Z2J5-F1
#
_cell.length_a   1.000
_cell.length_b   1.000
_cell.length_c   1.000
_cell.angle_alpha   90.00
_cell.angle_beta   90.00
_cell.angle_gamma   90.00
#
_symmetry.space_group_name_H-M   'P 1'
#
loop_
_entity.id
_entity.type
_entity.pdbx_description
1 polymer ?
#
loop_
_entity_poly.entity_id
_entity_poly.type
_entity_poly.pdbx_seq_one_letter_code
_entity_poly.pdbx_strand_id
1 'polypeptide(L)' 'MSFGNLKVFTGIQEMLILALMLISILALFYLDIEFTYKIGIIAIVFVIIVLSTMAAQLLRIQKENIKS' A
#
# COMPACT_ATOMS: atom_id res chain seq x y z
N MET A 1 -8.96 -11.28 16.39
CA MET A 1 -7.63 -10.88 15.87
C MET A 1 -7.69 -9.39 15.59
N SER A 2 -6.97 -8.58 16.36
CA SER A 2 -6.94 -7.12 16.13
C SER A 2 -6.09 -6.86 14.90
N PHE A 3 -6.71 -6.42 13.80
CA PHE A 3 -5.98 -5.83 12.68
C PHE A 3 -5.25 -4.61 13.22
N GLY A 4 -3.94 -4.76 13.46
CA GLY A 4 -3.14 -3.78 14.18
C GLY A 4 -3.31 -2.39 13.58
N ASN A 5 -3.87 -1.49 14.38
CA ASN A 5 -3.77 -0.03 14.28
C ASN A 5 -3.45 0.51 12.86
N LEU A 6 -4.43 0.47 11.96
CA LEU A 6 -4.40 1.17 10.66
C LEU A 6 -4.32 2.70 10.81
N LYS A 7 -4.42 3.22 12.04
CA LYS A 7 -4.25 4.63 12.43
C LYS A 7 -2.89 5.26 12.04
N VAL A 8 -1.91 4.49 11.57
CA VAL A 8 -0.62 5.00 11.09
C VAL A 8 -0.74 5.60 9.68
N PHE A 9 -1.70 5.15 8.88
CA PHE A 9 -1.89 5.59 7.50
C PHE A 9 -2.95 6.69 7.40
N THR A 10 -2.78 7.62 6.46
CA THR A 10 -3.84 8.58 6.15
C THR A 10 -5.02 7.85 5.48
N GLY A 11 -6.26 8.35 5.62
CA GLY A 11 -7.44 7.64 5.09
C GLY A 11 -7.38 7.34 3.58
N ILE A 12 -6.71 8.18 2.79
CA ILE A 12 -6.51 7.97 1.35
C ILE A 12 -5.52 6.83 1.09
N GLN A 13 -4.49 6.72 1.93
CA GLN A 13 -3.46 5.70 1.79
C GLN A 13 -3.93 4.32 2.21
N GLU A 14 -4.74 4.24 3.27
CA GLU A 14 -5.41 3.01 3.66
C GLU A 14 -6.29 2.49 2.51
N MET A 15 -7.07 3.37 1.88
CA MET A 15 -7.88 3.04 0.71
C MET A 15 -7.02 2.57 -0.49
N LEU A 16 -5.89 3.25 -0.75
CA LEU A 16 -4.94 2.87 -1.81
C LEU A 16 -4.39 1.45 -1.57
N ILE A 17 -3.95 1.16 -0.35
CA ILE A 17 -3.39 -0.15 0.01
C ILE A 17 -4.47 -1.23 -0.11
N LEU A 18 -5.68 -0.98 0.38
CA LEU A 18 -6.79 -1.93 0.28
C LEU A 18 -7.16 -2.23 -1.18
N ALA A 19 -7.23 -1.20 -2.04
CA ALA A 19 -7.48 -1.37 -3.46
C ALA A 19 -6.37 -2.18 -4.14
N LEU A 20 -5.10 -1.88 -3.84
CA LEU A 20 -3.95 -2.64 -4.35
C LEU A 20 -3.99 -4.09 -3.90
N MET A 21 -4.36 -4.37 -2.65
CA MET A 21 -4.50 -5.74 -2.15
C MET A 21 -5.59 -6.51 -2.91
N LEU A 22 -6.77 -5.91 -3.11
CA LEU A 22 -7.86 -6.52 -3.87
C LEU A 22 -7.47 -6.84 -5.31
N ILE A 23 -6.89 -5.87 -6.02
CA ILE A 23 -6.44 -6.04 -7.41
C ILE A 23 -5.34 -7.11 -7.49
N SER A 24 -4.41 -7.13 -6.53
CA SER A 24 -3.33 -8.12 -6.48
C SER A 24 -3.86 -9.53 -6.27
N ILE A 25 -4.83 -9.73 -5.36
CA ILE A 25 -5.47 -11.04 -5.15
C ILE A 25 -6.17 -11.49 -6.44
N LEU A 26 -6.90 -10.60 -7.11
CA LEU A 26 -7.58 -10.93 -8.35
C LEU A 26 -6.57 -11.33 -9.45
N ALA A 27 -5.50 -10.54 -9.61
CA ALA A 27 -4.46 -10.79 -10.60
C ALA A 27 -3.67 -12.09 -10.34
N LEU A 28 -3.39 -12.40 -9.07
CA LEU A 28 -2.59 -13.57 -8.71
C LEU A 28 -3.38 -14.88 -8.74
N PHE A 29 -4.65 -14.86 -8.33
CA PHE A 29 -5.44 -16.08 -8.13
C PHE A 29 -6.50 -16.34 -9.20
N TYR A 30 -7.02 -15.31 -9.88
CA TYR A 30 -8.11 -15.46 -10.84
C TYR A 30 -7.70 -15.25 -12.30
N LEU A 31 -6.61 -14.52 -12.53
CA LEU A 31 -6.08 -14.32 -13.87
C LEU A 31 -5.06 -15.42 -14.21
N ASP A 32 -5.24 -16.04 -15.37
CA ASP A 32 -4.32 -17.03 -15.92
C ASP A 32 -3.15 -16.31 -16.63
N ILE A 33 -2.24 -15.76 -15.82
CA ILE A 33 -1.02 -15.07 -16.25
C ILE A 33 0.19 -15.94 -15.94
N GLU A 34 1.21 -15.91 -16.79
CA GLU A 34 2.46 -16.63 -16.49
C GLU A 34 3.06 -16.20 -15.15
N PHE A 35 3.70 -17.15 -14.48
CA PHE A 35 4.30 -16.97 -13.16
C PHE A 35 5.28 -15.79 -13.09
N THR A 36 6.01 -15.54 -14.18
CA THR A 36 6.92 -14.40 -14.33
C THR A 36 6.21 -13.05 -14.15
N TYR A 37 5.02 -12.88 -14.75
CA TYR A 37 4.24 -11.65 -14.61
C TYR A 37 3.67 -11.51 -13.20
N LYS A 38 3.31 -12.61 -12.54
CA LYS A 38 2.84 -12.60 -11.14
C LYS A 38 3.90 -12.06 -10.19
N ILE A 39 5.17 -12.47 -10.36
CA ILE A 39 6.30 -11.92 -9.59
C ILE A 39 6.48 -10.43 -9.85
N GLY A 40 6.38 -10.00 -11.11
CA GLY A 40 6.46 -8.59 -11.48
C GLY A 40 5.38 -7.74 -10.82
N ILE A 41 4.13 -8.22 -10.81
CA ILE A 41 3.00 -7.55 -10.15
C ILE A 41 3.26 -7.41 -8.64
N ILE A 42 3.73 -8.46 -7.98
CA ILE A 42 4.06 -8.42 -6.54
C ILE A 42 5.14 -7.37 -6.26
N ALA A 43 6.21 -7.34 -7.07
CA ALA A 43 7.30 -6.38 -6.90
C ALA A 43 6.81 -4.94 -7.07
N ILE A 44 6.00 -4.66 -8.08
CA ILE A 44 5.43 -3.32 -8.34
C ILE A 44 4.53 -2.89 -7.18
N VAL A 45 3.62 -3.77 -6.75
CA VAL A 45 2.70 -3.49 -5.64
C VAL A 45 3.47 -3.20 -4.36
N PHE A 46 4.51 -3.98 -4.06
CA PHE A 46 5.38 -3.76 -2.91
C PHE A 46 6.05 -2.38 -2.95
N VAL A 47 6.64 -2.01 -4.08
CA VAL A 47 7.28 -0.69 -4.25
C VAL A 47 6.28 0.45 -4.05
N ILE A 48 5.08 0.34 -4.62
CA ILE A 48 4.03 1.37 -4.45
C ILE A 48 3.65 1.52 -2.97
N ILE A 49 3.47 0.41 -2.25
CA ILE A 49 3.13 0.44 -0.83
C ILE A 49 4.23 1.12 -0.02
N VAL A 50 5.50 0.79 -0.28
CA VAL A 50 6.65 1.41 0.39
C VAL A 50 6.71 2.92 0.13
N LEU A 51 6.64 3.34 -1.14
CA LEU A 51 6.69 4.76 -1.50
C LEU A 51 5.52 5.55 -0.89
N SER A 52 4.32 4.99 -0.95
CA SER A 52 3.14 5.59 -0.32
C SER A 52 3.38 5.74 1.19
N THR A 53 3.86 4.69 1.85
CA THR A 53 4.18 4.68 3.29
C THR A 53 5.16 5.77 3.67
N MET A 54 6.25 5.91 2.91
CA MET A 54 7.25 6.97 3.12
C MET A 54 6.66 8.37 2.90
N ALA A 55 5.90 8.57 1.83
CA ALA A 55 5.26 9.86 1.55
C ALA A 55 4.33 10.30 2.68
N ALA A 56 3.56 9.38 3.24
CA ALA A 56 2.68 9.69 4.37
C ALA A 56 3.42 9.99 5.66
N GLN A 57 4.51 9.27 5.95
CA GLN A 57 5.37 9.59 7.09
C GLN A 57 5.97 10.99 6.95
N LEU A 58 6.45 11.36 5.76
CA LEU A 58 6.98 12.70 5.48
C LEU A 58 5.91 13.79 5.64
N LEU A 59 4.69 13.57 5.14
CA LEU A 59 3.59 14.52 5.31
C LEU A 59 3.19 14.69 6.78
N ARG A 60 3.23 13.60 7.56
CA ARG A 60 2.96 13.65 9.01
C ARG A 60 4.03 14.46 9.75
N ILE A 61 5.32 14.23 9.44
CA ILE A 61 6.44 14.97 10.04
C ILE A 61 6.35 16.46 9.71
N GLN A 62 6.00 16.82 8.47
CA GLN A 62 5.79 18.22 8.08
C GLN A 62 4.63 18.85 8.85
N LYS A 63 3.51 18.13 9.01
CA LYS A 63 2.33 18.63 9.74
C LYS A 63 2.61 18.81 11.23
N GLU A 64 3.43 17.97 11.84
CA GLU A 64 3.83 18.09 13.25
C GLU A 64 4.81 19.26 13.45
N ASN A 65 5.75 19.51 12.53
CA ASN A 65 6.67 20.66 12.58
C ASN A 65 5.99 22.02 12.36
N ILE A 66 4.93 22.10 11.55
CA ILE A 66 4.19 23.37 11.32
C ILE A 66 3.28 23.74 12.51
N LYS A 67 2.93 22.77 13.35
CA LYS A 67 2.06 22.98 14.53
C LYS A 67 2.82 23.26 15.83
N SER A 68 4.15 23.12 15.84
CA SER A 68 5.02 23.49 16.97
C SER A 68 5.49 24.93 16.87
#